data_AF-A0A9D7S8P3-F1
#
_entry.id   AF-A0A9D7S8P3-F1
#
_cell.length_a   1.000
_cell.length_b   1.000
_cell.length_c   1.000
_cell.angle_alpha   90.00
_cell.angle_beta   90.00
_cell.angle_gamma   90.00
#
_symmetry.space_group_name_H-M   'P 1'
#
loop_
_entity.id
_entity.type
_entity.pdbx_description
1 polymer ?
#
loop_
_entity_poly.entity_id
_entity_poly.type
_entity_poly.pdbx_seq_one_letter_code
_entity_poly.pdbx_strand_id
1 'polypeptide(L)'
;MKSKLYIFFTLLLVGLFYLTCTHDNEVATAPPIIRGGQIMLPGTLAAGDTTQWKFDKAHSGVLWQSAYVGAAGWLTGRFDQFGLHDVTDAKSIDYAVTTQPLPDTSWAFYENEPAKSYFNGYVQVNTFDTGEPGRDTGCIIATLGTAKILTGVQSLKLTNLAKIKTRVIKFDPESSDYLVTMDFTWQGKLAAPKTVTLEGKLKYVPRARVQFGTSAAYSVFGLNLTFELNCRDFGVTSTSVNDIIQVSCNANFNNK
;
A
#
# COMPACT_ATOMS: atom_id res chain seq x y z
N MET A 1 76.27 2.60 2.08
CA MET A 1 75.46 2.60 3.32
C MET A 1 74.21 3.49 3.26
N LYS A 2 74.22 4.65 2.57
CA LYS A 2 73.09 5.59 2.57
C LYS A 2 71.80 5.08 1.88
N SER A 3 71.87 4.34 0.77
CA SER A 3 70.64 3.89 0.06
C SER A 3 69.85 2.79 0.80
N LYS A 4 70.52 1.93 1.58
CA LYS A 4 69.85 0.88 2.38
C LYS A 4 69.01 1.48 3.52
N LEU A 5 69.44 2.62 4.07
CA LEU A 5 68.71 3.34 5.12
C LEU A 5 67.44 4.00 4.59
N TYR A 6 67.49 4.56 3.38
CA TYR A 6 66.30 5.16 2.74
C TYR A 6 65.25 4.11 2.40
N ILE A 7 65.64 2.95 1.84
CA ILE A 7 64.70 1.85 1.54
C ILE A 7 64.03 1.34 2.83
N PHE A 8 64.79 1.21 3.92
CA PHE A 8 64.24 0.79 5.20
C PHE A 8 63.23 1.80 5.77
N PHE A 9 63.54 3.10 5.68
CA PHE A 9 62.61 4.16 6.09
C PHE A 9 61.35 4.21 5.21
N THR A 10 61.47 3.99 3.90
CA THR A 10 60.32 3.94 3.00
C THR A 10 59.41 2.75 3.30
N LEU A 11 59.97 1.57 3.55
CA LEU A 11 59.18 0.38 3.93
C LEU A 11 58.51 0.55 5.30
N LEU A 12 59.18 1.19 6.25
CA LEU A 12 58.61 1.52 7.57
C LEU A 12 57.44 2.50 7.44
N LEU A 13 57.59 3.55 6.62
CA LEU A 13 56.54 4.54 6.36
C LEU A 13 55.33 3.92 5.67
N VAL A 14 55.53 3.04 4.69
CA VAL A 14 54.45 2.32 4.00
C VAL A 14 53.74 1.35 4.96
N GLY A 15 54.48 0.64 5.81
CA GLY A 15 53.90 -0.25 6.83
C GLY A 15 53.09 0.51 7.89
N LEU A 16 53.57 1.68 8.34
CA LEU A 16 52.85 2.54 9.27
C LEU A 16 51.58 3.15 8.64
N PHE A 17 51.63 3.56 7.37
CA PHE A 17 50.46 4.01 6.63
C PHE A 17 49.41 2.90 6.48
N TYR A 18 49.84 1.67 6.20
CA TYR A 18 48.95 0.51 6.06
C TYR A 18 48.22 0.19 7.37
N LEU A 19 48.92 0.27 8.52
CA LEU A 19 48.32 0.06 9.85
C LEU A 19 47.36 1.19 10.27
N THR A 20 47.51 2.41 9.74
CA THR A 20 46.55 3.50 9.98
C THR A 20 45.37 3.53 9.00
N CYS A 21 45.45 2.76 7.91
CA CYS A 21 44.37 2.63 6.92
C CYS A 21 43.49 1.39 7.13
N THR A 22 43.81 0.52 8.08
CA THR A 22 42.82 -0.40 8.65
C THR A 22 42.00 0.38 9.67
N HIS A 23 41.13 1.26 9.17
CA HIS A 23 39.97 1.65 9.97
C HIS A 23 39.28 0.33 10.30
N ASP A 24 39.19 0.00 11.58
CA ASP A 24 38.24 -1.02 11.99
C ASP A 24 36.91 -0.61 11.37
N ASN A 25 36.36 -1.46 10.50
CA ASN A 25 34.99 -1.32 10.07
C ASN A 25 34.16 -1.55 11.33
N GLU A 26 34.04 -0.53 12.18
CA GLU A 26 33.01 -0.49 13.18
C GLU A 26 31.71 -0.60 12.39
N VAL A 27 31.12 -1.80 12.43
CA VAL A 27 29.80 -2.04 11.91
C VAL A 27 28.91 -1.12 12.72
N ALA A 28 28.53 0.02 12.14
CA ALA A 28 27.58 0.93 12.76
C ALA A 28 26.35 0.11 13.12
N THR A 29 26.12 -0.08 14.42
CA THR A 29 24.91 -0.76 14.90
C THR A 29 23.73 0.00 14.34
N ALA A 30 22.87 -0.70 13.59
CA ALA A 30 21.66 -0.11 13.07
C ALA A 30 20.90 0.57 14.24
N PRO A 31 20.38 1.79 14.05
CA PRO A 31 19.63 2.46 15.09
C PRO A 31 18.51 1.54 15.60
N PRO A 32 18.22 1.56 16.91
CA PRO A 32 17.19 0.69 17.48
C PRO A 32 15.85 0.96 16.80
N ILE A 33 15.15 -0.11 16.43
CA ILE A 33 13.79 -0.01 15.90
C ILE A 33 12.86 0.34 17.07
N ILE A 34 12.39 1.59 17.09
CA ILE A 34 11.43 2.07 18.09
C ILE A 34 10.01 1.90 17.55
N ARG A 35 9.12 1.32 18.36
CA ARG A 35 7.69 1.17 18.05
C ARG A 35 6.88 1.73 19.22
N GLY A 36 5.80 2.45 18.91
CA GLY A 36 4.88 2.97 19.91
C GLY A 36 3.87 1.91 20.37
N GLY A 37 2.84 2.35 21.06
CA GLY A 37 1.77 1.51 21.62
C GLY A 37 0.38 2.01 21.27
N GLN A 38 0.23 2.75 20.18
CA GLN A 38 -1.08 3.24 19.76
C GLN A 38 -1.98 2.10 19.30
N ILE A 39 -3.28 2.23 19.61
CA ILE A 39 -4.34 1.34 19.16
C ILE A 39 -5.37 2.20 18.43
N MET A 40 -5.63 1.86 17.17
CA MET A 40 -6.55 2.59 16.30
C MET A 40 -7.64 1.63 15.84
N LEU A 41 -8.85 1.95 16.26
CA LEU A 41 -10.04 1.16 15.97
C LEU A 41 -11.05 2.01 15.19
N PRO A 42 -11.83 1.39 14.29
CA PRO A 42 -12.88 2.06 13.55
C PRO A 42 -13.96 2.58 14.50
N GLY A 43 -14.42 3.79 14.24
CA GLY A 43 -15.59 4.38 14.88
C GLY A 43 -16.91 3.74 14.44
N THR A 44 -17.98 4.12 15.12
CA THR A 44 -19.37 3.80 14.79
C THR A 44 -19.96 4.70 13.70
N LEU A 45 -19.13 5.56 13.07
CA LEU A 45 -19.50 6.56 12.07
C LEU A 45 -20.43 7.68 12.59
N ALA A 46 -20.55 7.84 13.92
CA ALA A 46 -21.27 8.96 14.51
C ALA A 46 -20.52 10.28 14.24
N ALA A 47 -21.19 11.24 13.61
CA ALA A 47 -20.57 12.52 13.24
C ALA A 47 -20.15 13.33 14.49
N GLY A 48 -18.90 13.79 14.53
CA GLY A 48 -18.39 14.71 15.55
C GLY A 48 -17.83 14.06 16.82
N ASP A 49 -17.79 12.72 16.90
CA ASP A 49 -17.11 12.04 18.00
C ASP A 49 -15.60 11.97 17.76
N THR A 50 -14.87 12.92 18.35
CA THR A 50 -13.41 12.99 18.22
C THR A 50 -12.65 11.89 18.95
N THR A 51 -13.32 10.99 19.64
CA THR A 51 -12.70 9.78 20.21
C THR A 51 -12.63 8.62 19.21
N GLN A 52 -13.34 8.75 18.09
CA GLN A 52 -13.49 7.68 17.10
C GLN A 52 -12.73 7.98 15.81
N TRP A 53 -12.11 6.95 15.24
CA TRP A 53 -11.42 7.09 13.96
C TRP A 53 -12.34 6.78 12.80
N LYS A 54 -12.25 7.57 11.74
CA LYS A 54 -12.89 7.31 10.46
C LYS A 54 -11.87 7.30 9.34
N PHE A 55 -12.11 6.43 8.36
CA PHE A 55 -11.36 6.43 7.12
C PHE A 55 -11.68 7.70 6.32
N ASP A 56 -10.63 8.38 5.88
CA ASP A 56 -10.72 9.61 5.11
C ASP A 56 -10.50 9.32 3.62
N LYS A 57 -11.55 8.81 2.97
CA LYS A 57 -11.48 8.44 1.54
C LYS A 57 -10.99 9.59 0.66
N ALA A 58 -11.44 10.82 0.94
CA ALA A 58 -11.13 11.99 0.14
C ALA A 58 -9.62 12.33 0.12
N HIS A 59 -8.90 11.93 1.17
CA HIS A 59 -7.46 12.10 1.28
C HIS A 59 -6.69 10.77 1.12
N SER A 60 -7.35 9.71 0.68
CA SER A 60 -6.76 8.37 0.50
C SER A 60 -6.69 8.01 -0.99
N GLY A 61 -6.01 6.91 -1.32
CA GLY A 61 -5.96 6.42 -2.69
C GLY A 61 -5.47 4.99 -2.81
N VAL A 62 -5.89 4.30 -3.86
CA VAL A 62 -5.30 3.03 -4.30
C VAL A 62 -4.68 3.27 -5.67
N LEU A 63 -3.36 3.24 -5.71
CA LEU A 63 -2.55 3.50 -6.88
C LEU A 63 -1.96 2.20 -7.40
N TRP A 64 -1.71 2.16 -8.70
CA TRP A 64 -0.98 1.08 -9.33
C TRP A 64 0.05 1.62 -10.32
N GLN A 65 1.11 0.86 -10.53
CA GLN A 65 2.07 1.12 -11.59
C GLN A 65 2.66 -0.16 -12.17
N SER A 66 3.07 -0.09 -13.43
CA SER A 66 3.79 -1.16 -14.13
C SER A 66 4.62 -0.57 -15.27
N ALA A 67 5.67 -1.25 -15.69
CA ALA A 67 6.49 -0.78 -16.82
C ALA A 67 5.67 -0.79 -18.12
N TYR A 68 5.70 0.32 -18.88
CA TYR A 68 5.08 0.41 -20.19
C TYR A 68 5.71 -0.63 -21.12
N VAL A 69 4.87 -1.46 -21.74
CA VAL A 69 5.26 -2.59 -22.60
C VAL A 69 6.32 -3.50 -21.98
N GLY A 70 6.37 -3.58 -20.65
CA GLY A 70 7.35 -4.38 -19.91
C GLY A 70 8.79 -3.86 -19.95
N ALA A 71 9.07 -2.68 -20.53
CA ALA A 71 10.45 -2.24 -20.77
C ALA A 71 10.71 -0.74 -20.51
N ALA A 72 9.73 0.12 -20.76
CA ALA A 72 9.92 1.57 -20.70
C ALA A 72 9.48 2.15 -19.35
N GLY A 73 9.24 3.48 -19.32
CA GLY A 73 8.80 4.19 -18.12
C GLY A 73 7.49 3.66 -17.53
N TRP A 74 7.16 4.13 -16.34
CA TRP A 74 5.98 3.68 -15.62
C TRP A 74 4.69 4.12 -16.33
N LEU A 75 3.82 3.15 -16.61
CA LEU A 75 2.39 3.40 -16.67
C LEU A 75 1.85 3.39 -15.26
N THR A 76 1.11 4.43 -14.91
CA THR A 76 0.54 4.63 -13.58
C THR A 76 -0.95 4.87 -13.66
N GLY A 77 -1.65 4.58 -12.58
CA GLY A 77 -3.03 5.01 -12.43
C GLY A 77 -3.52 4.80 -11.00
N ARG A 78 -4.82 5.02 -10.83
CA ARG A 78 -5.53 4.83 -9.57
C ARG A 78 -6.90 4.21 -9.81
N PHE A 79 -7.56 3.86 -8.72
CA PHE A 79 -8.98 3.57 -8.69
C PHE A 79 -9.69 4.69 -7.95
N ASP A 80 -10.70 5.31 -8.56
CA ASP A 80 -11.42 6.42 -7.96
C ASP A 80 -12.42 5.96 -6.89
N GLN A 81 -12.82 4.69 -6.92
CA GLN A 81 -13.68 4.08 -5.92
C GLN A 81 -13.04 2.87 -5.23
N PHE A 82 -12.98 2.98 -3.90
CA PHE A 82 -12.33 2.04 -3.00
C PHE A 82 -12.80 2.27 -1.57
N GLY A 83 -12.59 1.29 -0.69
CA GLY A 83 -12.93 1.41 0.73
C GLY A 83 -12.30 0.34 1.61
N LEU A 84 -12.55 0.45 2.91
CA LEU A 84 -12.10 -0.46 3.97
C LEU A 84 -13.30 -1.25 4.54
N HIS A 85 -13.78 -2.21 3.75
CA HIS A 85 -14.89 -3.07 4.12
C HIS A 85 -14.65 -4.53 3.73
N ASP A 86 -15.11 -5.48 4.55
CA ASP A 86 -15.21 -6.90 4.18
C ASP A 86 -16.43 -7.12 3.27
N VAL A 87 -16.20 -7.09 1.96
CA VAL A 87 -17.23 -7.32 0.94
C VAL A 87 -17.48 -8.82 0.79
N THR A 88 -18.46 -9.31 1.55
CA THR A 88 -19.01 -10.67 1.43
C THR A 88 -19.85 -10.81 0.16
N ASP A 89 -20.21 -12.05 -0.20
CA ASP A 89 -21.02 -12.31 -1.40
C ASP A 89 -22.37 -11.58 -1.36
N ALA A 90 -22.99 -11.49 -0.18
CA ALA A 90 -24.24 -10.74 0.02
C ALA A 90 -24.09 -9.21 -0.20
N LYS A 91 -22.87 -8.69 -0.08
CA LYS A 91 -22.54 -7.27 -0.30
C LYS A 91 -21.92 -7.03 -1.68
N SER A 92 -21.71 -8.08 -2.47
CA SER A 92 -21.16 -8.01 -3.83
C SER A 92 -22.26 -7.67 -4.84
N ILE A 93 -22.90 -6.51 -4.67
CA ILE A 93 -24.07 -6.06 -5.43
C ILE A 93 -23.86 -4.67 -6.05
N ASP A 94 -24.87 -4.19 -6.79
CA ASP A 94 -24.94 -2.80 -7.21
C ASP A 94 -25.62 -1.96 -6.13
N TYR A 95 -25.07 -0.77 -5.87
CA TYR A 95 -25.59 0.20 -4.92
C TYR A 95 -25.99 1.46 -5.67
N ALA A 96 -27.26 1.87 -5.56
CA ALA A 96 -27.78 3.10 -6.16
C ALA A 96 -27.35 4.35 -5.38
N VAL A 97 -26.05 4.60 -5.33
CA VAL A 97 -25.41 5.73 -4.64
C VAL A 97 -24.25 6.27 -5.49
N THR A 98 -23.89 7.53 -5.27
CA THR A 98 -22.69 8.14 -5.84
C THR A 98 -21.53 8.24 -4.84
N THR A 99 -21.79 7.96 -3.57
CA THR A 99 -20.84 8.04 -2.44
C THR A 99 -20.36 6.65 -2.03
N GLN A 100 -19.69 6.54 -0.87
CA GLN A 100 -19.30 5.23 -0.34
C GLN A 100 -20.52 4.31 -0.14
N PRO A 101 -20.56 3.11 -0.75
CA PRO A 101 -21.68 2.19 -0.64
C PRO A 101 -21.66 1.37 0.66
N LEU A 102 -20.49 1.25 1.30
CA LEU A 102 -20.28 0.42 2.48
C LEU A 102 -19.56 1.21 3.57
N PRO A 103 -19.82 0.92 4.85
CA PRO A 103 -19.16 1.60 5.96
C PRO A 103 -17.68 1.18 6.06
N ASP A 104 -16.76 2.13 6.08
CA ASP A 104 -15.32 1.88 6.10
C ASP A 104 -14.79 1.50 7.51
N THR A 105 -15.30 0.38 8.04
CA THR A 105 -15.07 -0.07 9.43
C THR A 105 -14.41 -1.44 9.54
N SER A 106 -14.03 -2.09 8.43
CA SER A 106 -13.40 -3.42 8.48
C SER A 106 -11.88 -3.34 8.61
N TRP A 107 -11.42 -2.74 9.70
CA TRP A 107 -10.00 -2.60 10.00
C TRP A 107 -9.74 -2.50 11.50
N ALA A 108 -8.50 -2.74 11.92
CA ALA A 108 -7.96 -2.40 13.23
C ALA A 108 -6.43 -2.36 13.13
N PHE A 109 -5.80 -1.43 13.85
CA PHE A 109 -4.35 -1.32 13.92
C PHE A 109 -3.85 -1.23 15.36
N TYR A 110 -2.93 -2.13 15.70
CA TYR A 110 -2.27 -2.23 16.99
C TYR A 110 -0.77 -2.09 16.77
N GLU A 111 -0.22 -0.92 17.11
CA GLU A 111 1.16 -0.57 16.79
C GLU A 111 2.19 -1.51 17.44
N ASN A 112 1.91 -1.96 18.67
CA ASN A 112 2.76 -2.85 19.48
C ASN A 112 2.37 -4.33 19.42
N GLU A 113 1.19 -4.67 18.89
CA GLU A 113 0.68 -6.04 18.81
C GLU A 113 0.12 -6.31 17.41
N PRO A 114 0.96 -6.31 16.36
CA PRO A 114 0.50 -6.36 14.97
C PRO A 114 -0.34 -7.59 14.65
N ALA A 115 -0.16 -8.70 15.37
CA ALA A 115 -0.98 -9.91 15.22
C ALA A 115 -2.48 -9.69 15.51
N LYS A 116 -2.85 -8.62 16.23
CA LYS A 116 -4.26 -8.21 16.46
C LYS A 116 -4.78 -7.26 15.36
N SER A 117 -3.91 -6.77 14.48
CA SER A 117 -4.28 -5.84 13.41
C SER A 117 -4.88 -6.60 12.23
N TYR A 118 -5.82 -5.96 11.53
CA TYR A 118 -6.38 -6.47 10.29
C TYR A 118 -6.89 -5.34 9.41
N PHE A 119 -6.96 -5.56 8.11
CA PHE A 119 -7.57 -4.66 7.14
C PHE A 119 -8.27 -5.47 6.07
N ASN A 120 -9.52 -5.14 5.78
CA ASN A 120 -10.23 -5.64 4.61
C ASN A 120 -10.50 -4.45 3.71
N GLY A 121 -10.07 -4.54 2.47
CA GLY A 121 -10.14 -3.45 1.51
C GLY A 121 -10.71 -3.91 0.19
N TYR A 122 -11.27 -2.98 -0.56
CA TYR A 122 -11.76 -3.25 -1.91
C TYR A 122 -11.52 -2.07 -2.83
N VAL A 123 -11.46 -2.36 -4.13
CA VAL A 123 -11.57 -1.37 -5.20
C VAL A 123 -12.70 -1.77 -6.14
N GLN A 124 -13.37 -0.76 -6.68
CA GLN A 124 -14.24 -0.93 -7.83
C GLN A 124 -13.40 -0.73 -9.09
N VAL A 125 -13.01 -1.83 -9.72
CA VAL A 125 -11.97 -1.89 -10.77
C VAL A 125 -12.33 -1.05 -12.00
N ASN A 126 -13.61 -0.92 -12.36
CA ASN A 126 -14.02 -0.12 -13.52
C ASN A 126 -13.94 1.40 -13.28
N THR A 127 -13.60 1.86 -12.08
CA THR A 127 -13.27 3.26 -11.76
C THR A 127 -11.79 3.58 -11.94
N PHE A 128 -11.14 2.83 -12.81
CA PHE A 128 -9.75 3.00 -13.15
C PHE A 128 -9.51 4.34 -13.85
N ASP A 129 -8.50 5.06 -13.39
CA ASP A 129 -8.11 6.36 -13.92
C ASP A 129 -6.60 6.38 -14.14
N THR A 130 -6.19 6.64 -15.38
CA THR A 130 -4.78 6.78 -15.76
C THR A 130 -4.43 8.18 -16.24
N GLY A 131 -5.36 9.13 -16.06
CA GLY A 131 -5.27 10.48 -16.60
C GLY A 131 -5.40 10.54 -18.13
N GLU A 132 -5.86 9.48 -18.80
CA GLU A 132 -5.99 9.43 -20.26
C GLU A 132 -7.37 8.89 -20.67
N PRO A 133 -8.32 9.78 -20.98
CA PRO A 133 -9.71 9.41 -21.26
C PRO A 133 -9.88 8.33 -22.33
N GLY A 134 -9.03 8.34 -23.37
CA GLY A 134 -9.10 7.34 -24.45
C GLY A 134 -8.73 5.92 -23.99
N ARG A 135 -7.84 5.82 -23.01
CA ARG A 135 -7.45 4.55 -22.38
C ARG A 135 -8.53 4.07 -21.42
N ASP A 136 -9.01 4.98 -20.57
CA ASP A 136 -9.87 4.70 -19.42
C ASP A 136 -11.30 4.32 -19.86
N THR A 137 -11.85 4.98 -20.88
CA THR A 137 -13.24 4.77 -21.35
C THR A 137 -13.37 3.58 -22.32
N GLY A 138 -12.26 3.10 -22.88
CA GLY A 138 -12.24 2.13 -23.97
C GLY A 138 -11.51 0.83 -23.63
N CYS A 139 -10.20 0.81 -23.86
CA CYS A 139 -9.39 -0.41 -23.84
C CYS A 139 -9.35 -1.12 -22.48
N ILE A 140 -9.37 -0.37 -21.38
CA ILE A 140 -9.13 -0.91 -20.04
C ILE A 140 -10.31 -1.77 -19.55
N ILE A 141 -11.55 -1.37 -19.83
CA ILE A 141 -12.74 -2.10 -19.37
C ILE A 141 -12.72 -3.55 -19.89
N ALA A 142 -12.46 -3.72 -21.20
CA ALA A 142 -12.35 -5.03 -21.83
C ALA A 142 -11.06 -5.77 -21.43
N THR A 143 -9.96 -5.05 -21.23
CA THR A 143 -8.66 -5.64 -20.84
C THR A 143 -8.69 -6.23 -19.44
N LEU A 144 -9.41 -5.58 -18.51
CA LEU A 144 -9.52 -6.00 -17.12
C LEU A 144 -10.72 -6.95 -16.86
N GLY A 145 -11.56 -7.22 -17.87
CA GLY A 145 -12.74 -8.08 -17.70
C GLY A 145 -13.86 -7.44 -16.85
N THR A 146 -13.94 -6.11 -16.86
CA THR A 146 -14.90 -5.34 -16.05
C THR A 146 -16.11 -4.91 -16.87
N ALA A 147 -17.15 -4.40 -16.20
CA ALA A 147 -18.31 -3.78 -16.84
C ALA A 147 -18.19 -2.25 -16.85
N LYS A 148 -18.89 -1.58 -17.77
CA LYS A 148 -18.93 -0.11 -17.83
C LYS A 148 -19.51 0.49 -16.54
N ILE A 149 -19.04 1.67 -16.16
CA ILE A 149 -19.63 2.47 -15.08
C ILE A 149 -21.09 2.78 -15.43
N LEU A 150 -21.96 2.64 -14.44
CA LEU A 150 -23.35 3.06 -14.51
C LEU A 150 -23.51 4.35 -13.72
N THR A 151 -24.06 5.40 -14.36
CA THR A 151 -24.28 6.69 -13.71
C THR A 151 -25.18 6.52 -12.49
N GLY A 152 -24.74 7.08 -11.35
CA GLY A 152 -25.50 7.01 -10.09
C GLY A 152 -25.40 5.68 -9.35
N VAL A 153 -24.50 4.78 -9.78
CA VAL A 153 -24.35 3.44 -9.20
C VAL A 153 -22.89 3.15 -8.89
N GLN A 154 -22.62 2.66 -7.68
CA GLN A 154 -21.38 1.97 -7.35
C GLN A 154 -21.59 0.46 -7.48
N SER A 155 -20.79 -0.20 -8.31
CA SER A 155 -20.96 -1.62 -8.65
C SER A 155 -19.88 -2.46 -7.99
N LEU A 156 -20.22 -3.14 -6.90
CA LEU A 156 -19.34 -4.09 -6.22
C LEU A 156 -19.62 -5.53 -6.65
N LYS A 157 -20.19 -5.73 -7.85
CA LYS A 157 -20.34 -7.07 -8.44
C LYS A 157 -18.98 -7.70 -8.73
N LEU A 158 -18.93 -9.02 -8.75
CA LEU A 158 -17.69 -9.81 -8.89
C LEU A 158 -16.77 -9.37 -10.06
N THR A 159 -17.34 -8.97 -11.19
CA THR A 159 -16.58 -8.50 -12.36
C THR A 159 -15.92 -7.13 -12.16
N ASN A 160 -16.45 -6.31 -11.25
CA ASN A 160 -15.94 -4.98 -10.91
C ASN A 160 -15.23 -4.94 -9.56
N LEU A 161 -15.17 -6.04 -8.82
CA LEU A 161 -14.67 -6.08 -7.45
C LEU A 161 -13.32 -6.79 -7.38
N ALA A 162 -12.29 -6.08 -6.93
CA ALA A 162 -11.07 -6.69 -6.40
C ALA A 162 -10.98 -6.36 -4.90
N LYS A 163 -10.60 -7.35 -4.09
CA LYS A 163 -10.59 -7.21 -2.63
C LYS A 163 -9.36 -7.84 -1.99
N ILE A 164 -8.95 -7.27 -0.86
CA ILE A 164 -7.92 -7.83 0.02
C ILE A 164 -8.51 -8.17 1.38
N LYS A 165 -7.99 -9.25 1.98
CA LYS A 165 -8.27 -9.66 3.35
C LYS A 165 -6.98 -10.08 4.03
N THR A 166 -6.54 -9.30 5.02
CA THR A 166 -5.31 -9.64 5.77
C THR A 166 -5.48 -10.94 6.53
N ARG A 167 -4.44 -11.78 6.51
CA ARG A 167 -4.33 -13.00 7.32
C ARG A 167 -3.48 -12.78 8.55
N VAL A 168 -2.28 -12.22 8.33
CA VAL A 168 -1.28 -12.03 9.37
C VAL A 168 -0.59 -10.70 9.13
N ILE A 169 -0.42 -9.94 10.20
CA ILE A 169 0.44 -8.76 10.23
C ILE A 169 1.48 -8.99 11.31
N LYS A 170 2.75 -8.83 10.96
CA LYS A 170 3.88 -9.02 11.87
C LYS A 170 4.85 -7.86 11.74
N PHE A 171 5.71 -7.72 12.73
CA PHE A 171 6.81 -6.77 12.64
C PHE A 171 7.76 -7.11 11.50
N ASP A 172 8.20 -6.08 10.78
CA ASP A 172 9.39 -6.19 9.95
C ASP A 172 10.63 -6.24 10.87
N PRO A 173 11.47 -7.28 10.83
CA PRO A 173 12.69 -7.33 11.64
C PRO A 173 13.75 -6.30 11.22
N GLU A 174 13.63 -5.74 10.00
CA GLU A 174 14.63 -4.86 9.40
C GLU A 174 14.21 -3.38 9.42
N SER A 175 12.96 -3.07 9.77
CA SER A 175 12.49 -1.68 9.86
C SER A 175 11.40 -1.47 10.92
N SER A 176 11.01 -0.20 11.09
CA SER A 176 9.83 0.19 11.90
C SER A 176 8.49 -0.17 11.24
N ASP A 177 8.50 -0.81 10.07
CA ASP A 177 7.31 -1.16 9.32
C ASP A 177 6.78 -2.56 9.73
N TYR A 178 5.78 -3.01 8.99
CA TYR A 178 5.09 -4.27 9.20
C TYR A 178 5.08 -5.08 7.90
N LEU A 179 5.18 -6.40 8.04
CA LEU A 179 4.98 -7.35 6.96
C LEU A 179 3.54 -7.87 7.02
N VAL A 180 2.88 -7.91 5.88
CA VAL A 180 1.47 -8.26 5.74
C VAL A 180 1.34 -9.45 4.79
N THR A 181 0.77 -10.55 5.29
CA THR A 181 0.27 -11.64 4.46
C THR A 181 -1.23 -11.45 4.28
N MET A 182 -1.72 -11.45 3.04
CA MET A 182 -3.14 -11.22 2.72
C MET A 182 -3.63 -12.09 1.58
N ASP A 183 -4.93 -12.33 1.56
CA ASP A 183 -5.62 -12.86 0.40
C ASP A 183 -6.06 -11.73 -0.50
N PHE A 184 -5.68 -11.82 -1.77
CA PHE A 184 -6.19 -10.98 -2.84
C PHE A 184 -7.15 -11.80 -3.70
N THR A 185 -8.40 -11.34 -3.80
CA THR A 185 -9.44 -11.98 -4.60
C THR A 185 -9.87 -11.05 -5.73
N TRP A 186 -9.81 -11.54 -6.96
CA TRP A 186 -10.31 -10.84 -8.14
C TRP A 186 -10.71 -11.83 -9.23
N GLN A 187 -11.70 -11.48 -10.04
CA GLN A 187 -12.10 -12.27 -11.21
C GLN A 187 -11.25 -11.96 -12.44
N GLY A 188 -10.97 -10.68 -12.71
CA GLY A 188 -10.32 -10.27 -13.95
C GLY A 188 -11.03 -10.85 -15.18
N LYS A 189 -10.26 -11.49 -16.07
CA LYS A 189 -10.80 -12.16 -17.27
C LYS A 189 -11.10 -13.64 -17.07
N LEU A 190 -11.03 -14.14 -15.84
CA LEU A 190 -11.35 -15.54 -15.55
C LEU A 190 -12.86 -15.77 -15.52
N ALA A 191 -13.27 -17.03 -15.67
CA ALA A 191 -14.66 -17.44 -15.59
C ALA A 191 -15.26 -17.31 -14.17
N ALA A 192 -14.41 -17.31 -13.14
CA ALA A 192 -14.80 -17.18 -11.74
C ALA A 192 -13.70 -16.44 -10.94
N PRO A 193 -14.03 -15.82 -9.79
CA PRO A 193 -13.05 -15.19 -8.91
C PRO A 193 -11.93 -16.16 -8.49
N LYS A 194 -10.69 -15.70 -8.55
CA LYS A 194 -9.51 -16.40 -8.04
C LYS A 194 -8.99 -15.68 -6.81
N THR A 195 -8.56 -16.45 -5.81
CA THR A 195 -7.87 -15.92 -4.63
C THR A 195 -6.41 -16.38 -4.67
N VAL A 196 -5.49 -15.45 -4.45
CA VAL A 196 -4.06 -15.72 -4.28
C VAL A 196 -3.59 -15.10 -2.97
N THR A 197 -2.62 -15.72 -2.33
CA THR A 197 -1.98 -15.14 -1.14
C THR A 197 -0.81 -14.27 -1.60
N LEU A 198 -0.80 -13.02 -1.15
CA LEU A 198 0.23 -12.03 -1.43
C LEU A 198 0.90 -11.58 -0.15
N GLU A 199 2.17 -11.22 -0.27
CA GLU A 199 2.92 -10.53 0.76
C GLU A 199 2.98 -9.03 0.42
N GLY A 200 2.97 -8.19 1.45
CA GLY A 200 3.08 -6.75 1.32
C GLY A 200 3.81 -6.12 2.49
N LYS A 201 4.19 -4.85 2.31
CA LYS A 201 4.83 -4.04 3.34
C LYS A 201 3.90 -2.90 3.72
N LEU A 202 3.60 -2.81 5.01
CA LEU A 202 2.73 -1.80 5.61
C LEU A 202 3.58 -0.84 6.43
N LYS A 203 3.52 0.44 6.07
CA LYS A 203 4.13 1.54 6.82
C LYS A 203 3.07 2.28 7.62
N TYR A 204 3.34 2.48 8.90
CA TYR A 204 2.55 3.34 9.77
C TYR A 204 3.07 4.77 9.73
N VAL A 205 2.18 5.73 9.50
CA VAL A 205 2.46 7.17 9.65
C VAL A 205 1.91 7.61 11.01
N PRO A 206 2.79 7.99 11.97
CA PRO A 206 2.41 8.27 13.34
C PRO A 206 1.27 9.26 13.49
N ARG A 207 0.48 9.04 14.54
CA ARG A 207 -0.62 9.94 14.93
C ARG A 207 -0.07 11.35 15.16
N ALA A 208 -0.72 12.33 14.54
CA ALA A 208 -0.42 13.74 14.75
C ALA A 208 -1.70 14.52 15.08
N ARG A 209 -1.59 15.51 15.96
CA ARG A 209 -2.67 16.48 16.21
C ARG A 209 -2.47 17.67 15.26
N VAL A 210 -3.53 18.05 14.55
CA VAL A 210 -3.54 19.10 13.54
C VAL A 210 -4.62 20.13 13.84
N GLN A 211 -4.35 21.38 13.47
CA GLN A 211 -5.30 22.49 13.57
C GLN A 211 -5.05 23.46 12.40
N PHE A 212 -6.12 23.82 11.70
CA PHE A 212 -6.07 24.74 10.56
C PHE A 212 -6.85 26.01 10.89
N GLY A 213 -6.13 27.12 11.06
CA GLY A 213 -6.72 28.39 11.46
C GLY A 213 -7.53 28.28 12.75
N THR A 214 -8.79 28.73 12.69
CA THR A 214 -9.73 28.73 13.83
C THR A 214 -10.57 27.45 13.93
N SER A 215 -10.35 26.46 13.06
CA SER A 215 -11.07 25.18 13.12
C SER A 215 -10.70 24.39 14.38
N ALA A 216 -11.64 23.59 14.90
CA ALA A 216 -11.37 22.68 16.00
C ALA A 216 -10.21 21.74 15.65
N ALA A 217 -9.27 21.57 16.58
CA ALA A 217 -8.14 20.66 16.42
C ALA A 217 -8.63 19.21 16.44
N TYR A 218 -8.05 18.38 15.57
CA TYR A 218 -8.32 16.95 15.50
C TYR A 218 -7.01 16.18 15.31
N SER A 219 -7.06 14.87 15.32
CA SER A 219 -5.93 13.98 15.08
C SER A 219 -6.07 13.26 13.75
N VAL A 220 -4.93 12.96 13.13
CA VAL A 220 -4.80 12.16 11.91
C VAL A 220 -3.76 11.07 12.12
N PHE A 221 -3.86 9.99 11.36
CA PHE A 221 -2.78 9.03 11.15
C PHE A 221 -2.91 8.40 9.76
N GLY A 222 -1.87 7.69 9.31
CA GLY A 222 -1.86 7.06 8.00
C GLY A 222 -1.33 5.64 8.01
N LEU A 223 -1.75 4.86 7.02
CA LEU A 223 -1.31 3.51 6.74
C LEU A 223 -1.03 3.39 5.24
N ASN A 224 0.19 2.98 4.90
CA ASN A 224 0.62 2.81 3.51
C ASN A 224 0.97 1.34 3.28
N LEU A 225 0.10 0.61 2.58
CA LEU A 225 0.34 -0.78 2.20
C LEU A 225 0.84 -0.83 0.75
N THR A 226 1.95 -1.52 0.53
CA THR A 226 2.49 -1.80 -0.80
C THR A 226 2.59 -3.29 -1.02
N PHE A 227 2.25 -3.76 -2.22
CA PHE A 227 2.37 -5.16 -2.62
C PHE A 227 2.43 -5.28 -4.14
N GLU A 228 2.79 -6.46 -4.61
CA GLU A 228 2.83 -6.77 -6.03
C GLU A 228 1.86 -7.91 -6.35
N LEU A 229 1.28 -7.89 -7.55
CA LEU A 229 0.54 -9.01 -8.08
C LEU A 229 0.95 -9.28 -9.53
N ASN A 230 0.85 -10.54 -9.94
CA ASN A 230 0.96 -10.91 -11.35
C ASN A 230 -0.42 -10.79 -12.01
N CYS A 231 -0.60 -9.86 -12.95
CA CYS A 231 -1.89 -9.69 -13.62
C CYS A 231 -2.28 -10.89 -14.50
N ARG A 232 -1.30 -11.70 -14.93
CA ARG A 232 -1.53 -12.92 -15.73
C ARG A 232 -2.27 -13.99 -14.93
N ASP A 233 -2.10 -14.00 -13.61
CA ASP A 233 -2.85 -14.90 -12.73
C ASP A 233 -4.37 -14.71 -12.82
N PHE A 234 -4.80 -13.55 -13.32
CA PHE A 234 -6.20 -13.13 -13.47
C PHE A 234 -6.64 -13.04 -14.94
N GLY A 235 -5.90 -13.67 -15.85
CA GLY A 235 -6.24 -13.78 -17.27
C GLY A 235 -6.06 -12.47 -18.07
N VAL A 236 -5.42 -11.45 -17.50
CA VAL A 236 -5.07 -10.24 -18.25
C VAL A 236 -3.97 -10.58 -19.25
N THR A 237 -4.22 -10.39 -20.55
CA THR A 237 -3.26 -10.72 -21.63
C THR A 237 -2.67 -9.50 -22.33
N SER A 238 -2.96 -8.28 -21.83
CA SER A 238 -2.46 -7.05 -22.43
C SER A 238 -0.94 -6.97 -22.39
N THR A 239 -0.33 -6.63 -23.52
CA THR A 239 1.11 -6.39 -23.67
C THR A 239 1.50 -4.94 -23.38
N SER A 240 0.54 -4.07 -23.05
CA SER A 240 0.81 -2.65 -22.74
C SER A 240 1.46 -2.45 -21.38
N VAL A 241 1.40 -3.45 -20.50
CA VAL A 241 1.96 -3.45 -19.13
C VAL A 241 2.79 -4.71 -18.92
N ASN A 242 3.71 -4.66 -17.95
CA ASN A 242 4.41 -5.84 -17.46
C ASN A 242 3.43 -6.78 -16.74
N ASP A 243 3.84 -8.02 -16.55
CA ASP A 243 3.10 -9.04 -15.80
C ASP A 243 2.92 -8.60 -14.34
N ILE A 244 3.97 -8.02 -13.76
CA ILE A 244 3.94 -7.51 -12.39
C ILE A 244 3.32 -6.11 -12.35
N ILE A 245 2.32 -5.98 -11.48
CA ILE A 245 1.68 -4.73 -11.12
C ILE A 245 2.03 -4.42 -9.67
N GLN A 246 2.61 -3.24 -9.45
CA GLN A 246 2.88 -2.72 -8.12
C GLN A 246 1.66 -1.93 -7.67
N VAL A 247 1.17 -2.22 -6.47
CA VAL A 247 0.00 -1.55 -5.87
C VAL A 247 0.43 -0.84 -4.61
N SER A 248 -0.03 0.40 -4.46
CA SER A 248 0.16 1.21 -3.26
C SER A 248 -1.19 1.72 -2.76
N CYS A 249 -1.60 1.25 -1.60
CA CYS A 249 -2.76 1.74 -0.88
C CYS A 249 -2.29 2.79 0.14
N ASN A 250 -2.70 4.04 -0.05
CA ASN A 250 -2.51 5.13 0.89
C ASN A 250 -3.83 5.37 1.63
N ALA A 251 -3.88 5.00 2.91
CA ALA A 251 -5.07 5.13 3.74
C ALA A 251 -4.84 6.18 4.84
N ASN A 252 -5.58 7.28 4.78
CA ASN A 252 -5.58 8.31 5.81
C ASN A 252 -6.82 8.18 6.69
N PHE A 253 -6.64 8.52 7.96
CA PHE A 253 -7.69 8.46 8.96
C PHE A 253 -7.69 9.75 9.76
N ASN A 254 -8.86 10.16 10.22
CA ASN A 254 -9.01 11.29 11.11
C ASN A 254 -10.09 11.00 12.16
N ASN A 255 -10.13 11.79 13.23
CA ASN A 255 -11.16 11.75 14.27
C ASN A 255 -11.93 13.07 14.33
N LYS A 256 -12.21 13.69 13.17
CA LYS A 256 -13.03 14.90 13.10
C LYS A 256 -14.52 14.56 13.04
#